data_AF-W4VAV2-F1
#
_entry.id   AF-W4VAV2-F1
#
_cell.length_a   1.000
_cell.length_b   1.000
_cell.length_c   1.000
_cell.angle_alpha   90.00
_cell.angle_beta   90.00
_cell.angle_gamma   90.00
#
_symmetry.space_group_name_H-M   'P 1'
#
loop_
_entity.id
_entity.type
_entity.pdbx_description
1 polymer ?
#
loop_
_entity_poly.entity_id
_entity_poly.type
_entity_poly.pdbx_seq_one_letter_code
_entity_poly.pdbx_strand_id
1 'polypeptide(L)'
;MKKSKSIISILVLAIVVIGIIWFYEVSINISVGNGKVITIGLGSGDWTKKYKFELNRFFGEENWECISKEKKESLSNYGSEKEDIGEYTNWTIRFKNKYGEEETAVITDHVFIINSSKHGLFSPERYSEKQAFYLELMDISLDLAADEIHNDIIKSELTEEEANSVDVTIMRSGNPKPKFYDALAKEEWFTVNKVMPENYLFNELHRFYIRISLYNYRFGKLTEQQKKNVFDSFERIEKRILDKYGDKVSFEMYFDDEHKVKYDNGVKE
;
A
#
# COMPACT_ATOMS: atom_id res chain seq x y z
N MET A 1 -22.65 10.68 48.98
CA MET A 1 -21.82 9.66 48.29
C MET A 1 -22.52 8.86 47.18
N LYS A 2 -23.86 8.73 47.11
CA LYS A 2 -24.52 7.93 46.03
C LYS A 2 -24.52 8.57 44.63
N LYS A 3 -24.56 9.90 44.50
CA LYS A 3 -24.60 10.60 43.20
C LYS A 3 -23.30 10.50 42.38
N SER A 4 -22.15 10.46 43.04
CA SER A 4 -20.83 10.38 42.36
C SER A 4 -20.61 9.02 41.68
N LYS A 5 -21.03 7.90 42.29
CA LYS A 5 -20.96 6.57 41.66
C LYS A 5 -21.82 6.47 40.40
N SER A 6 -22.99 7.11 40.39
CA SER A 6 -23.90 7.11 39.22
C SER A 6 -23.31 7.85 38.01
N ILE A 7 -22.58 8.94 38.22
CA ILE A 7 -21.96 9.72 37.14
C ILE A 7 -20.80 8.93 36.53
N ILE A 8 -19.98 8.28 37.36
CA ILE A 8 -18.86 7.44 36.88
C ILE A 8 -19.40 6.25 36.09
N SER A 9 -20.47 5.60 36.55
CA SER A 9 -21.10 4.50 35.81
C SER A 9 -21.66 4.94 34.44
N ILE A 10 -22.28 6.12 34.36
CA ILE A 10 -22.77 6.68 33.09
C ILE A 10 -21.61 7.05 32.16
N LEU A 11 -20.52 7.60 32.69
CA LEU A 11 -19.33 7.94 31.89
C LEU A 11 -18.64 6.69 31.34
N VAL A 12 -18.50 5.64 32.16
CA VAL A 12 -17.93 4.35 31.74
C VAL A 12 -18.84 3.68 30.70
N LEU A 13 -20.16 3.72 30.90
CA LEU A 13 -21.10 3.20 29.91
C LEU A 13 -21.04 4.00 28.60
N ALA A 14 -20.92 5.33 28.67
CA ALA A 14 -20.76 6.18 27.50
C ALA A 14 -19.45 5.90 26.76
N ILE A 15 -18.34 5.67 27.46
CA ILE A 15 -17.05 5.31 26.85
C ILE A 15 -17.10 3.92 26.24
N VAL A 16 -17.73 2.95 26.89
CA VAL A 16 -17.94 1.59 26.36
C VAL A 16 -18.85 1.62 25.13
N VAL A 17 -19.93 2.41 25.18
CA VAL A 17 -20.86 2.58 24.07
C VAL A 17 -20.19 3.33 22.92
N ILE A 18 -19.43 4.40 23.17
CA ILE A 18 -18.63 5.10 22.15
C ILE A 18 -17.58 4.15 21.55
N GLY A 19 -16.94 3.32 22.38
CA GLY A 19 -16.01 2.28 21.92
C GLY A 19 -16.70 1.24 21.04
N ILE A 20 -17.87 0.76 21.42
CA ILE A 20 -18.66 -0.19 20.62
C ILE A 20 -19.14 0.46 19.31
N ILE A 21 -19.59 1.71 19.36
CA ILE A 21 -20.05 2.51 18.22
C ILE A 21 -18.92 2.71 17.20
N TRP A 22 -17.69 2.95 17.67
CA TRP A 22 -16.51 3.07 16.80
C TRP A 22 -16.06 1.73 16.18
N PHE A 23 -16.43 0.59 16.78
CA PHE A 23 -15.89 -0.73 16.43
C PHE A 23 -16.86 -1.69 15.71
N TYR A 24 -18.18 -1.48 15.78
CA TYR A 24 -19.18 -2.49 15.37
C TYR A 24 -20.11 -2.09 14.22
N GLU A 25 -19.78 -1.08 13.41
CA GLU A 25 -20.67 -0.62 12.33
C GLU A 25 -22.12 -0.35 12.81
N VAL A 26 -22.26 0.19 14.02
CA VAL A 26 -23.58 0.44 14.60
C VAL A 26 -24.15 1.71 13.97
N SER A 27 -25.26 1.57 13.24
CA SER A 27 -26.08 2.71 12.84
C SER A 27 -26.89 3.18 14.06
N ILE A 28 -26.63 4.40 14.53
CA ILE A 28 -27.43 5.00 15.60
C ILE A 28 -28.51 5.84 14.95
N ASN A 29 -29.75 5.43 15.17
CA ASN A 29 -30.93 6.19 14.81
C ASN A 29 -31.32 7.10 15.99
N ILE A 30 -31.02 8.38 15.89
CA ILE A 30 -31.41 9.38 16.89
C ILE A 30 -32.69 10.06 16.40
N SER A 31 -33.81 9.79 17.09
CA SER A 31 -35.05 10.52 16.88
C SER A 31 -34.93 11.94 17.42
N VAL A 32 -35.00 12.94 16.54
CA VAL A 32 -34.87 14.38 16.89
C VAL A 32 -36.22 15.10 17.00
N GLY A 33 -37.32 14.36 17.10
CA GLY A 33 -38.68 14.90 17.12
C GLY A 33 -39.22 15.21 15.72
N ASN A 34 -40.54 15.39 15.59
CA ASN A 34 -41.27 15.58 14.32
C ASN A 34 -41.07 14.47 13.27
N GLY A 35 -40.88 13.22 13.72
CA GLY A 35 -40.72 12.07 12.81
C GLY A 35 -39.40 12.05 12.03
N LYS A 36 -38.46 12.96 12.31
CA LYS A 36 -37.11 12.94 11.73
C LYS A 36 -36.18 12.05 12.55
N VAL A 37 -35.51 11.14 11.86
CA VAL A 37 -34.46 10.28 12.41
C VAL A 37 -33.15 10.68 11.76
N ILE A 38 -32.13 10.95 12.56
CA ILE A 38 -30.76 11.09 12.09
C ILE A 38 -30.10 9.72 12.23
N THR A 39 -29.73 9.11 11.12
CA THR A 39 -28.95 7.87 11.09
C THR A 39 -27.47 8.24 10.98
N ILE A 40 -26.69 7.97 12.03
CA ILE A 40 -25.23 8.07 11.99
C ILE A 40 -24.71 6.67 11.68
N GLY A 41 -24.26 6.45 10.44
CA GLY A 41 -23.60 5.20 10.04
C GLY A 41 -22.10 5.28 10.30
N LEU A 42 -21.54 4.25 10.95
CA LEU A 42 -20.10 4.06 11.17
C LEU A 42 -19.62 2.74 10.56
N GLY A 43 -20.09 2.42 9.35
CA GLY A 43 -19.50 1.36 8.52
C GLY A 43 -18.21 1.82 7.84
N SER A 44 -17.58 0.95 7.03
CA SER A 44 -16.47 1.33 6.14
C SER A 44 -16.89 2.51 5.23
N GLY A 45 -16.61 3.70 5.74
CA GLY A 45 -17.08 4.94 5.15
C GLY A 45 -16.42 5.15 3.80
N ASP A 46 -16.89 6.13 3.06
CA ASP A 46 -16.17 6.59 1.87
C ASP A 46 -14.76 7.09 2.29
N TRP A 47 -13.73 6.25 2.12
CA TRP A 47 -12.36 6.57 2.56
C TRP A 47 -11.85 7.86 1.92
N THR A 48 -12.31 8.17 0.71
CA THR A 48 -11.98 9.43 0.00
C THR A 48 -12.49 10.68 0.73
N LYS A 49 -13.59 10.57 1.48
CA LYS A 49 -14.13 11.66 2.29
C LYS A 49 -13.58 11.64 3.70
N LYS A 50 -13.49 10.45 4.29
CA LYS A 50 -13.02 10.24 5.67
C LYS A 50 -11.57 10.66 5.84
N TYR A 51 -10.70 10.29 4.89
CA TYR A 51 -9.27 10.55 4.90
C TYR A 51 -8.86 11.64 3.90
N LYS A 52 -9.75 12.58 3.60
CA LYS A 52 -9.48 13.67 2.64
C LYS A 52 -8.20 14.45 2.99
N PHE A 53 -7.95 14.70 4.28
CA PHE A 53 -6.77 15.42 4.72
C PHE A 53 -5.48 14.64 4.42
N GLU A 54 -5.49 13.33 4.68
CA GLU A 54 -4.37 12.44 4.39
C GLU A 54 -4.14 12.30 2.88
N LEU A 55 -5.21 12.21 2.09
CA LEU A 55 -5.13 12.20 0.63
C LEU A 55 -4.56 13.51 0.09
N ASN A 56 -5.02 14.66 0.59
CA ASN A 56 -4.46 15.97 0.23
C ASN A 56 -2.97 16.07 0.61
N ARG A 57 -2.57 15.51 1.75
CA ARG A 57 -1.16 15.47 2.13
C ARG A 57 -0.34 14.58 1.19
N PHE A 58 -0.83 13.39 0.87
CA PHE A 58 -0.09 12.40 0.10
C PHE A 58 -0.01 12.76 -1.40
N PHE A 59 -1.14 13.08 -2.02
CA PHE A 59 -1.20 13.42 -3.44
C PHE A 59 -0.88 14.90 -3.71
N GLY A 60 -1.14 15.79 -2.74
CA GLY A 60 -1.19 17.23 -2.93
C GLY A 60 -2.63 17.72 -3.02
N GLU A 61 -2.91 18.87 -2.41
CA GLU A 61 -4.21 19.53 -2.52
C GLU A 61 -4.49 19.84 -4.00
N GLU A 62 -5.71 19.53 -4.46
CA GLU A 62 -6.14 19.65 -5.88
C GLU A 62 -5.42 18.74 -6.89
N ASN A 63 -4.45 17.91 -6.47
CA ASN A 63 -3.72 17.00 -7.35
C ASN A 63 -4.33 15.59 -7.45
N TRP A 64 -5.52 15.36 -6.89
CA TRP A 64 -6.18 14.07 -6.97
C TRP A 64 -7.70 14.17 -7.09
N GLU A 65 -8.29 13.15 -7.70
CA GLU A 65 -9.73 12.98 -7.82
C GLU A 65 -10.11 11.51 -7.72
N CYS A 66 -11.17 11.19 -6.98
CA CYS A 66 -11.79 9.87 -7.03
C CYS A 66 -12.68 9.77 -8.27
N ILE A 67 -12.24 9.04 -9.28
CA ILE A 67 -12.93 8.93 -10.59
C ILE A 67 -13.90 7.76 -10.66
N SER A 68 -13.78 6.76 -9.79
CA SER A 68 -14.73 5.67 -9.71
C SER A 68 -14.78 5.05 -8.30
N LYS A 69 -15.89 4.39 -8.00
CA LYS A 69 -16.12 3.64 -6.78
C LYS A 69 -16.81 2.32 -7.13
N GLU A 70 -16.22 1.21 -6.71
CA GLU A 70 -16.72 -0.14 -7.00
C GLU A 70 -16.85 -0.93 -5.70
N LYS A 71 -17.99 -1.60 -5.49
CA LYS A 71 -18.17 -2.54 -4.39
C LYS A 71 -17.93 -3.97 -4.87
N LYS A 72 -17.23 -4.77 -4.07
CA LYS A 72 -16.92 -6.18 -4.37
C LYS A 72 -17.14 -7.05 -3.13
N GLU A 73 -17.38 -8.33 -3.38
CA GLU A 73 -17.43 -9.34 -2.33
C GLU A 73 -16.02 -9.91 -2.09
N SER A 74 -15.66 -10.07 -0.82
CA SER A 74 -14.43 -10.70 -0.43
C SER A 74 -14.65 -12.18 -0.13
N LEU A 75 -14.04 -13.04 -0.93
CA LEU A 75 -14.02 -14.48 -0.70
C LEU A 75 -12.68 -14.88 -0.06
N SER A 76 -12.73 -15.49 1.12
CA SER A 76 -11.56 -16.15 1.71
C SER A 76 -11.45 -17.57 1.16
N ASN A 77 -10.28 -17.95 0.63
CA ASN A 77 -9.94 -19.34 0.33
C ASN A 77 -9.07 -19.90 1.46
N TYR A 78 -9.68 -20.35 2.55
CA TYR A 78 -9.02 -21.19 3.56
C TYR A 78 -9.70 -22.56 3.60
N GLY A 79 -9.09 -23.56 2.93
CA GLY A 79 -9.65 -24.92 2.86
C GLY A 79 -10.70 -25.13 1.76
N SER A 80 -11.59 -26.12 1.96
CA SER A 80 -12.64 -26.53 1.00
C SER A 80 -13.94 -25.72 1.09
N GLU A 81 -14.03 -24.74 1.99
CA GLU A 81 -15.22 -23.92 2.19
C GLU A 81 -14.89 -22.44 1.93
N LYS A 82 -15.69 -21.79 1.09
CA LYS A 82 -15.60 -20.36 0.85
C LYS A 82 -16.33 -19.65 2.00
N GLU A 83 -15.57 -19.04 2.90
CA GLU A 83 -16.15 -18.13 3.88
C GLU A 83 -16.21 -16.73 3.27
N ASP A 84 -17.43 -16.18 3.21
CA ASP A 84 -17.66 -14.76 2.94
C ASP A 84 -17.15 -13.96 4.13
N ILE A 85 -16.14 -13.12 3.89
CA ILE A 85 -15.53 -12.25 4.90
C ILE A 85 -16.02 -10.80 4.78
N GLY A 86 -16.99 -10.52 3.89
CA GLY A 86 -17.71 -9.26 3.77
C GLY A 86 -17.55 -8.56 2.41
N GLU A 87 -18.30 -7.46 2.24
CA GLU A 87 -18.13 -6.54 1.11
C GLU A 87 -16.98 -5.56 1.37
N TYR A 88 -16.25 -5.21 0.33
CA TYR A 88 -15.24 -4.16 0.33
C TYR A 88 -15.48 -3.16 -0.81
N THR A 89 -14.87 -1.99 -0.70
CA THR A 89 -14.95 -0.90 -1.68
C THR A 89 -13.58 -0.59 -2.24
N ASN A 90 -13.50 -0.51 -3.57
CA ASN A 90 -12.38 0.05 -4.30
C ASN A 90 -12.70 1.50 -4.70
N TRP A 91 -11.75 2.39 -4.47
CA TRP A 91 -11.78 3.77 -4.96
C TRP A 91 -10.65 3.95 -5.95
N THR A 92 -10.97 4.27 -7.21
CA THR A 92 -9.96 4.61 -8.21
C THR A 92 -9.65 6.10 -8.11
N ILE A 93 -8.40 6.40 -7.80
CA ILE A 93 -7.86 7.74 -7.63
C ILE A 93 -7.03 8.08 -8.87
N ARG A 94 -7.38 9.18 -9.52
CA ARG A 94 -6.55 9.81 -10.55
C ARG A 94 -5.72 10.90 -9.92
N PHE A 95 -4.43 10.98 -10.27
CA PHE A 95 -3.52 12.00 -9.77
C PHE A 95 -2.41 12.29 -10.79
N LYS A 96 -1.58 13.31 -10.55
CA LYS A 96 -0.33 13.51 -11.31
C LYS A 96 0.89 13.14 -10.48
N ASN A 97 1.81 12.40 -11.09
CA ASN A 97 3.09 12.07 -10.48
C ASN A 97 4.03 13.29 -10.47
N LYS A 98 5.25 13.12 -9.93
CA LYS A 98 6.23 14.21 -9.82
C LYS A 98 6.72 14.77 -11.17
N TYR A 99 6.52 14.02 -12.26
CA TYR A 99 6.82 14.44 -13.64
C TYR A 99 5.62 15.12 -14.32
N GLY A 100 4.48 15.19 -13.65
CA GLY A 100 3.24 15.76 -14.18
C GLY A 100 2.44 14.82 -15.07
N GLU A 101 2.82 13.55 -15.14
CA GLU A 101 2.10 12.52 -15.89
C GLU A 101 0.87 12.08 -15.10
N GLU A 102 -0.23 11.84 -15.80
CA GLU A 102 -1.48 11.38 -15.19
C GLU A 102 -1.42 9.88 -14.91
N GLU A 103 -1.71 9.50 -13.68
CA GLU A 103 -1.73 8.12 -13.21
C GLU A 103 -3.05 7.77 -12.52
N THR A 104 -3.33 6.48 -12.43
CA THR A 104 -4.47 5.96 -11.68
C THR A 104 -4.02 4.90 -10.68
N ALA A 105 -4.41 5.06 -9.42
CA ALA A 105 -4.22 4.07 -8.38
C ALA A 105 -5.57 3.60 -7.82
N VAL A 106 -5.59 2.42 -7.21
CA VAL A 106 -6.75 1.93 -6.47
C VAL A 106 -6.40 1.89 -4.98
N ILE A 107 -7.26 2.50 -4.16
CA ILE A 107 -7.24 2.35 -2.71
C ILE A 107 -8.43 1.46 -2.34
N THR A 108 -8.23 0.51 -1.42
CA THR A 108 -9.31 -0.39 -0.98
C THR A 108 -9.40 -0.54 0.54
N ASP A 109 -10.61 -0.70 1.07
CA ASP A 109 -10.83 -1.09 2.48
C ASP A 109 -10.72 -2.60 2.70
N HIS A 110 -10.47 -3.37 1.64
CA HIS A 110 -10.36 -4.82 1.67
C HIS A 110 -9.26 -5.31 2.61
N VAL A 111 -8.11 -4.62 2.61
CA VAL A 111 -6.97 -4.96 3.49
C VAL A 111 -7.33 -4.81 4.97
N PHE A 112 -8.17 -3.84 5.32
CA PHE A 112 -8.66 -3.68 6.68
C PHE A 112 -9.60 -4.82 7.05
N ILE A 113 -10.51 -5.20 6.15
CA ILE A 113 -11.47 -6.29 6.35
C ILE A 113 -10.74 -7.63 6.55
N ILE A 114 -9.78 -7.96 5.67
CA ILE A 114 -8.97 -9.19 5.77
C ILE A 114 -8.15 -9.20 7.07
N ASN A 115 -7.48 -8.10 7.41
CA ASN A 115 -6.68 -8.05 8.63
C ASN A 115 -7.57 -8.20 9.88
N SER A 116 -8.71 -7.50 9.90
CA SER A 116 -9.66 -7.55 11.01
C SER A 116 -10.33 -8.90 11.20
N SER A 117 -10.54 -9.67 10.13
CA SER A 117 -11.10 -11.04 10.22
C SER A 117 -10.07 -12.05 10.74
N LYS A 118 -8.78 -11.85 10.44
CA LYS A 118 -7.68 -12.71 10.91
C LYS A 118 -7.26 -12.47 12.35
N HIS A 119 -7.45 -11.25 12.87
CA HIS A 119 -6.94 -10.86 14.17
C HIS A 119 -8.05 -10.43 15.14
N GLY A 120 -8.03 -11.02 16.34
CA GLY A 120 -8.91 -10.61 17.44
C GLY A 120 -8.76 -9.12 17.77
N LEU A 121 -9.81 -8.55 18.37
CA LEU A 121 -9.95 -7.12 18.63
C LEU A 121 -8.76 -6.46 19.32
N PHE A 122 -8.13 -7.16 20.27
CA PHE A 122 -7.00 -6.67 21.06
C PHE A 122 -5.63 -7.14 20.55
N SER A 123 -5.59 -7.77 19.36
CA SER A 123 -4.33 -8.23 18.80
C SER A 123 -3.42 -7.04 18.48
N PRO A 124 -2.14 -7.07 18.90
CA PRO A 124 -1.18 -6.04 18.52
C PRO A 124 -0.80 -6.08 17.02
N GLU A 125 -1.27 -7.10 16.28
CA GLU A 125 -1.08 -7.27 14.84
C GLU A 125 -2.29 -6.75 14.03
N ARG A 126 -3.39 -6.42 14.71
CA ARG A 126 -4.58 -5.87 14.07
C ARG A 126 -4.34 -4.42 13.68
N TYR A 127 -4.61 -4.10 12.42
CA TYR A 127 -4.61 -2.74 11.90
C TYR A 127 -5.87 -2.01 12.35
N SER A 128 -5.69 -0.75 12.74
CA SER A 128 -6.77 0.21 12.66
C SER A 128 -7.10 0.51 11.20
N GLU A 129 -8.30 1.00 10.94
CA GLU A 129 -8.71 1.42 9.59
C GLU A 129 -7.75 2.46 8.99
N LYS A 130 -7.24 3.38 9.82
CA LYS A 130 -6.28 4.39 9.38
C LYS A 130 -4.92 3.80 9.01
N GLN A 131 -4.43 2.80 9.75
CA GLN A 131 -3.19 2.10 9.41
C GLN A 131 -3.34 1.29 8.12
N ALA A 132 -4.50 0.65 7.93
CA ALA A 132 -4.83 -0.03 6.68
C ALA A 132 -4.90 0.96 5.50
N PHE A 133 -5.47 2.15 5.70
CA PHE A 133 -5.45 3.21 4.70
C PHE A 133 -4.03 3.67 4.34
N TYR A 134 -3.13 3.81 5.32
CA TYR A 134 -1.72 4.14 5.03
C TYR A 134 -0.95 3.01 4.36
N LEU A 135 -1.35 1.74 4.55
CA LEU A 135 -0.82 0.62 3.78
C LEU A 135 -1.13 0.81 2.29
N GLU A 136 -2.37 1.14 1.94
CA GLU A 136 -2.75 1.40 0.55
C GLU A 136 -1.94 2.56 -0.07
N LEU A 137 -1.76 3.67 0.68
CA LEU A 137 -0.92 4.77 0.22
C LEU A 137 0.56 4.37 0.08
N MET A 138 1.04 3.47 0.95
CA MET A 138 2.40 2.94 0.86
C MET A 138 2.58 2.10 -0.40
N ASP A 139 1.61 1.25 -0.75
CA ASP A 139 1.69 0.42 -1.94
C ASP A 139 1.77 1.30 -3.21
N ILE A 140 0.97 2.37 -3.30
CA ILE A 140 1.10 3.38 -4.37
C ILE A 140 2.49 4.04 -4.38
N SER A 141 3.00 4.40 -3.19
CA SER A 141 4.30 5.03 -3.05
C SER A 141 5.47 4.11 -3.40
N LEU A 142 5.33 2.81 -3.17
CA LEU A 142 6.31 1.79 -3.56
C LEU A 142 6.35 1.62 -5.08
N ASP A 143 5.19 1.65 -5.75
CA ASP A 143 5.11 1.61 -7.21
C ASP A 143 5.82 2.82 -7.83
N LEU A 144 5.52 4.03 -7.35
CA LEU A 144 6.20 5.26 -7.79
C LEU A 144 7.72 5.20 -7.57
N ALA A 145 8.17 4.65 -6.44
CA ALA A 145 9.59 4.47 -6.17
C ALA A 145 10.22 3.37 -7.05
N ALA A 146 9.48 2.33 -7.42
CA ALA A 146 9.94 1.31 -8.34
C ALA A 146 10.09 1.86 -9.76
N ASP A 147 9.19 2.74 -10.19
CA ASP A 147 9.27 3.43 -11.48
C ASP A 147 10.51 4.31 -11.59
N GLU A 148 10.96 4.92 -10.49
CA GLU A 148 12.25 5.63 -10.44
C GLU A 148 13.43 4.71 -10.72
N ILE A 149 13.43 3.51 -10.14
CA ILE A 149 14.46 2.51 -10.41
C ILE A 149 14.38 2.07 -11.86
N HIS A 150 13.16 1.84 -12.39
CA HIS A 150 12.97 1.46 -13.79
C HIS A 150 13.52 2.52 -14.75
N ASN A 151 13.16 3.77 -14.54
CA ASN A 151 13.58 4.89 -15.38
C ASN A 151 15.09 5.14 -15.28
N ASP A 152 15.67 5.14 -14.08
CA ASP A 152 17.07 5.49 -13.89
C ASP A 152 18.03 4.34 -14.23
N ILE A 153 17.63 3.10 -13.94
CA ILE A 153 18.50 1.93 -14.09
C ILE A 153 18.16 1.17 -15.36
N ILE A 154 16.92 0.70 -15.50
CA ILE A 154 16.55 -0.21 -16.59
C ILE A 154 16.60 0.48 -17.95
N LYS A 155 15.98 1.66 -18.08
CA LYS A 155 15.98 2.43 -19.34
C LYS A 155 17.36 3.00 -19.70
N SER A 156 18.32 2.99 -18.78
CA SER A 156 19.70 3.40 -19.07
C SER A 156 20.51 2.32 -19.81
N GLU A 157 20.09 1.06 -19.71
CA GLU A 157 20.81 -0.10 -20.26
C GLU A 157 20.06 -0.80 -21.41
N LEU A 158 18.79 -0.47 -21.61
CA LEU A 158 17.88 -1.12 -22.55
C LEU A 158 17.12 -0.10 -23.39
N THR A 159 16.70 -0.51 -24.59
CA THR A 159 15.71 0.24 -25.38
C THR A 159 14.35 0.26 -24.68
N GLU A 160 13.46 1.16 -25.08
CA GLU A 160 12.12 1.26 -24.49
C GLU A 160 11.33 -0.05 -24.58
N GLU A 161 11.38 -0.74 -25.73
CA GLU A 161 10.71 -2.03 -25.92
C GLU A 161 11.27 -3.13 -25.00
N GLU A 162 12.59 -3.19 -24.86
CA GLU A 162 13.27 -4.14 -23.98
C GLU A 162 13.00 -3.82 -22.50
N ALA A 163 13.11 -2.56 -22.10
CA ALA A 163 12.85 -2.10 -20.73
C ALA A 163 11.42 -2.38 -20.30
N ASN A 164 10.44 -2.24 -21.19
CA ASN A 164 9.03 -2.56 -20.92
C ASN A 164 8.78 -4.05 -20.62
N SER A 165 9.73 -4.93 -20.96
CA SER A 165 9.70 -6.35 -20.61
C SER A 165 10.24 -6.68 -19.22
N VAL A 166 10.93 -5.72 -18.58
CA VAL A 166 11.51 -5.85 -17.24
C VAL A 166 10.58 -5.21 -16.22
N ASP A 167 10.20 -5.98 -15.21
CA ASP A 167 9.45 -5.55 -14.04
C ASP A 167 10.42 -5.14 -12.93
N VAL A 168 10.12 -4.04 -12.25
CA VAL A 168 10.82 -3.60 -11.04
C VAL A 168 9.79 -3.39 -9.96
N THR A 169 10.04 -3.94 -8.77
CA THR A 169 9.16 -3.77 -7.61
C THR A 169 10.01 -3.55 -6.37
N ILE A 170 9.58 -2.66 -5.47
CA ILE A 170 10.15 -2.61 -4.11
C ILE A 170 9.32 -3.53 -3.23
N MET A 171 9.92 -4.66 -2.87
CA MET A 171 9.32 -5.68 -2.03
C MET A 171 9.52 -5.34 -0.55
N ARG A 172 8.59 -5.84 0.27
CA ARG A 172 8.62 -5.77 1.73
C ARG A 172 8.84 -7.17 2.30
N SER A 173 9.72 -7.33 3.29
CA SER A 173 9.95 -8.61 3.97
C SER A 173 8.79 -8.94 4.91
N GLY A 174 7.65 -9.31 4.33
CA GLY A 174 6.36 -9.37 5.00
C GLY A 174 5.74 -7.98 5.20
N ASN A 175 4.51 -7.95 5.72
CA ASN A 175 3.85 -6.68 6.03
C ASN A 175 4.48 -6.02 7.27
N PRO A 176 4.74 -4.71 7.24
CA PRO A 176 5.15 -3.97 8.43
C PRO A 176 4.17 -4.14 9.60
N LYS A 177 4.71 -4.03 10.81
CA LYS A 177 3.91 -3.99 12.05
C LYS A 177 3.06 -2.71 12.06
N PRO A 178 1.89 -2.67 12.75
CA PRO A 178 0.99 -1.52 12.72
C PRO A 178 1.65 -0.16 13.01
N LYS A 179 2.61 -0.15 13.95
CA LYS A 179 3.37 1.05 14.36
C LYS A 179 4.20 1.69 13.24
N PHE A 180 4.58 0.91 12.22
CA PHE A 180 5.29 1.41 11.05
C PHE A 180 4.43 2.41 10.28
N TYR A 181 3.15 2.10 10.04
CA TYR A 181 2.25 2.97 9.30
C TYR A 181 2.00 4.30 10.02
N ASP A 182 1.97 4.28 11.35
CA ASP A 182 1.87 5.51 12.16
C ASP A 182 3.12 6.39 12.06
N ALA A 183 4.29 5.77 11.84
CA ALA A 183 5.55 6.49 11.60
C ALA A 183 5.60 7.02 10.16
N LEU A 184 5.31 6.15 9.17
CA LEU A 184 5.25 6.50 7.75
C LEU A 184 4.34 7.71 7.50
N ALA A 185 3.17 7.74 8.14
CA ALA A 185 2.22 8.85 8.06
C ALA A 185 2.78 10.23 8.43
N LYS A 186 3.88 10.26 9.20
CA LYS A 186 4.53 11.49 9.68
C LYS A 186 5.69 11.92 8.80
N GLU A 187 6.21 11.03 7.96
CA GLU A 187 7.31 11.32 7.06
C GLU A 187 6.94 12.42 6.05
N GLU A 188 7.84 13.37 5.85
CA GLU A 188 7.63 14.48 4.91
C GLU A 188 7.82 14.07 3.45
N TRP A 189 8.64 13.04 3.21
CA TRP A 189 8.89 12.49 1.88
C TRP A 189 7.74 11.61 1.40
N PHE A 190 6.86 11.14 2.30
CA PHE A 190 5.76 10.23 1.98
C PHE A 190 4.61 10.97 1.27
N THR A 191 4.89 11.35 0.03
CA THR A 191 4.00 12.02 -0.91
C THR A 191 4.37 11.59 -2.33
N VAL A 192 3.42 11.64 -3.27
CA VAL A 192 3.66 11.26 -4.68
C VAL A 192 4.75 12.09 -5.37
N ASN A 193 5.05 13.28 -4.82
CA ASN A 193 6.02 14.21 -5.40
C ASN A 193 7.44 14.08 -4.83
N LYS A 194 7.59 13.47 -3.65
CA LYS A 194 8.86 13.45 -2.90
C LYS A 194 9.41 12.06 -2.65
N VAL A 195 8.61 11.01 -2.84
CA VAL A 195 9.07 9.65 -2.62
C VAL A 195 10.26 9.33 -3.54
N MET A 196 11.29 8.75 -2.94
CA MET A 196 12.48 8.22 -3.61
C MET A 196 12.74 6.78 -3.15
N PRO A 197 13.38 5.93 -3.96
CA PRO A 197 13.73 4.55 -3.60
C PRO A 197 14.44 4.43 -2.24
N GLU A 198 15.38 5.33 -1.97
CA GLU A 198 16.21 5.35 -0.76
C GLU A 198 15.39 5.49 0.52
N ASN A 199 14.21 6.14 0.45
CA ASN A 199 13.32 6.29 1.60
C ASN A 199 12.81 4.94 2.13
N TYR A 200 12.65 3.95 1.25
CA TYR A 200 12.27 2.59 1.61
C TYR A 200 13.48 1.68 1.80
N LEU A 201 14.43 1.71 0.87
CA LEU A 201 15.57 0.77 0.86
C LEU A 201 16.45 0.90 2.10
N PHE A 202 16.52 2.08 2.71
CA PHE A 202 17.32 2.33 3.92
C PHE A 202 16.46 2.59 5.16
N ASN A 203 15.21 2.11 5.15
CA ASN A 203 14.32 2.28 6.27
C ASN A 203 14.74 1.42 7.47
N GLU A 204 14.87 2.03 8.65
CA GLU A 204 15.30 1.32 9.87
C GLU A 204 14.16 0.54 10.56
N LEU A 205 12.90 0.86 10.26
CA LEU A 205 11.73 0.30 10.93
C LEU A 205 11.22 -0.98 10.25
N HIS A 206 11.49 -1.14 8.96
CA HIS A 206 11.09 -2.33 8.19
C HIS A 206 12.04 -2.58 7.03
N ARG A 207 12.26 -3.85 6.71
CA ARG A 207 13.17 -4.25 5.62
C ARG A 207 12.44 -4.25 4.28
N PHE A 208 12.96 -3.47 3.35
CA PHE A 208 12.56 -3.45 1.93
C PHE A 208 13.73 -3.91 1.05
N TYR A 209 13.41 -4.40 -0.14
CA TYR A 209 14.41 -4.83 -1.12
C TYR A 209 13.88 -4.68 -2.54
N ILE A 210 14.76 -4.49 -3.53
CA ILE A 210 14.36 -4.40 -4.93
C ILE A 210 14.17 -5.81 -5.49
N ARG A 211 13.11 -6.05 -6.25
CA ARG A 211 12.93 -7.24 -7.05
C ARG A 211 12.85 -6.86 -8.52
N ILE A 212 13.64 -7.51 -9.35
CA ILE A 212 13.64 -7.30 -10.79
C ILE A 212 13.43 -8.63 -11.49
N SER A 213 12.45 -8.67 -12.39
CA SER A 213 12.14 -9.90 -13.13
C SER A 213 11.63 -9.61 -14.53
N LEU A 214 11.49 -10.64 -15.36
CA LEU A 214 10.92 -10.49 -16.69
C LEU A 214 9.40 -10.74 -16.67
N TYR A 215 8.66 -9.85 -17.33
CA TYR A 215 7.28 -10.14 -17.69
C TYR A 215 7.27 -11.13 -18.85
N ASN A 216 7.13 -12.43 -18.56
CA ASN A 216 7.15 -13.52 -19.54
C ASN A 216 6.34 -13.23 -20.82
N TYR A 217 5.16 -12.61 -20.70
CA TYR A 217 4.34 -12.22 -21.84
C TYR A 217 4.94 -11.09 -22.70
N ARG A 218 5.51 -10.05 -22.07
CA ARG A 218 6.12 -8.92 -22.80
C ARG A 218 7.48 -9.32 -23.36
N PHE A 219 8.29 -10.01 -22.57
CA PHE A 219 9.57 -10.57 -23.00
C PHE A 219 9.42 -11.54 -24.17
N GLY A 220 8.40 -12.40 -24.15
CA GLY A 220 8.12 -13.35 -25.23
C GLY A 220 7.81 -12.70 -26.59
N LYS A 221 7.41 -11.43 -26.61
CA LYS A 221 7.13 -10.66 -27.83
C LYS A 221 8.36 -10.00 -28.44
N LEU A 222 9.47 -9.94 -27.71
CA LEU A 222 10.71 -9.38 -28.22
C LEU A 222 11.28 -10.26 -29.33
N THR A 223 12.02 -9.64 -30.25
CA THR A 223 12.85 -10.37 -31.20
C THR A 223 13.98 -11.12 -30.49
N GLU A 224 14.54 -12.15 -31.12
CA GLU A 224 15.67 -12.90 -30.53
C GLU A 224 16.88 -12.00 -30.23
N GLN A 225 17.13 -10.99 -31.06
CA GLN A 225 18.18 -10.01 -30.80
C GLN A 225 17.89 -9.17 -29.55
N GLN A 226 16.65 -8.70 -29.39
CA GLN A 226 16.24 -7.94 -28.20
C GLN A 226 16.29 -8.80 -26.93
N LYS A 227 15.84 -10.06 -27.00
CA LYS A 227 15.97 -11.00 -25.87
C LYS A 227 17.43 -11.19 -25.48
N LYS A 228 18.31 -11.39 -26.47
CA LYS A 228 19.74 -11.49 -26.24
C LYS A 228 20.29 -10.22 -25.56
N ASN A 229 19.91 -9.04 -26.04
CA ASN A 229 20.34 -7.78 -25.44
C ASN A 229 19.90 -7.64 -23.98
N VAL A 230 18.67 -8.06 -23.64
CA VAL A 230 18.15 -8.08 -22.27
C VAL A 230 19.03 -8.96 -21.37
N PHE A 231 19.34 -10.19 -21.81
CA PHE A 231 20.24 -11.07 -21.04
C PHE A 231 21.67 -10.50 -20.96
N ASP A 232 22.23 -10.01 -22.07
CA ASP A 232 23.54 -9.37 -22.12
C ASP A 232 23.62 -8.11 -21.22
N SER A 233 22.49 -7.52 -20.83
CA SER A 233 22.42 -6.34 -19.93
C SER A 233 22.43 -6.69 -18.44
N PHE A 234 22.25 -7.97 -18.08
CA PHE A 234 22.05 -8.41 -16.70
C PHE A 234 23.12 -7.88 -15.75
N GLU A 235 24.40 -8.13 -16.04
CA GLU A 235 25.53 -7.69 -15.21
C GLU A 235 25.67 -6.15 -15.16
N ARG A 236 25.28 -5.46 -16.24
CA ARG A 236 25.30 -3.99 -16.26
C ARG A 236 24.22 -3.42 -15.36
N ILE A 237 23.01 -3.97 -15.40
CA ILE A 237 21.91 -3.60 -14.50
C ILE A 237 22.30 -3.89 -13.04
N GLU A 238 22.84 -5.08 -12.75
CA GLU A 238 23.35 -5.45 -11.41
C GLU A 238 24.35 -4.40 -10.90
N LYS A 239 25.34 -4.06 -11.73
CA LYS A 239 26.34 -3.04 -11.39
C LYS A 239 25.72 -1.66 -11.17
N ARG A 240 24.76 -1.23 -11.99
CA ARG A 240 24.10 0.07 -11.84
C ARG A 240 23.34 0.20 -10.53
N ILE A 241 22.69 -0.87 -10.07
CA ILE A 241 22.01 -0.90 -8.76
C ILE A 241 23.03 -0.69 -7.64
N LEU A 242 24.14 -1.42 -7.68
CA LEU A 242 25.23 -1.32 -6.70
C LEU A 242 25.92 0.05 -6.73
N ASP A 243 26.17 0.60 -7.92
CA ASP A 243 26.79 1.91 -8.09
C ASP A 243 25.88 3.04 -7.55
N LYS A 244 24.54 2.91 -7.73
CA LYS A 244 23.58 3.93 -7.28
C LYS A 244 23.26 3.84 -5.80
N TYR A 245 22.95 2.65 -5.29
CA TYR A 245 22.44 2.46 -3.94
C TYR A 245 23.51 1.95 -2.94
N GLY A 246 24.72 1.67 -3.42
CA GLY A 246 25.86 1.33 -2.60
C GLY A 246 25.80 -0.07 -1.96
N ASP A 247 26.63 -0.27 -0.95
CA ASP A 247 26.90 -1.55 -0.29
C ASP A 247 25.85 -1.96 0.75
N LYS A 248 24.72 -1.24 0.84
CA LYS A 248 23.63 -1.56 1.79
C LYS A 248 22.33 -1.98 1.12
N VAL A 249 22.28 -1.95 -0.21
CA VAL A 249 21.07 -2.34 -0.94
C VAL A 249 20.84 -3.85 -0.85
N SER A 250 19.61 -4.24 -0.56
CA SER A 250 19.15 -5.62 -0.77
C SER A 250 18.37 -5.66 -2.07
N PHE A 251 18.66 -6.63 -2.94
CA PHE A 251 17.88 -6.86 -4.15
C PHE A 251 17.98 -8.29 -4.66
N GLU A 252 17.00 -8.68 -5.48
CA GLU A 252 17.05 -9.90 -6.27
C GLU A 252 16.74 -9.58 -7.74
N MET A 253 17.49 -10.19 -8.65
CA MET A 253 17.22 -10.17 -10.09
C MET A 253 17.03 -11.62 -10.55
N TYR A 254 15.96 -11.88 -11.29
CA TYR A 254 15.69 -13.19 -11.86
C TYR A 254 15.14 -13.05 -13.28
N PHE A 255 15.97 -13.32 -14.28
CA PHE A 255 15.57 -13.35 -15.69
C PHE A 255 15.37 -14.79 -16.16
N ASP A 256 16.27 -15.69 -15.79
CA ASP A 256 16.16 -17.14 -15.97
C ASP A 256 17.07 -17.89 -14.97
N ASP A 257 17.30 -19.18 -15.19
CA ASP A 257 18.13 -20.01 -14.31
C ASP A 257 19.64 -19.69 -14.36
N GLU A 258 20.12 -19.12 -15.47
CA GLU A 258 21.52 -18.72 -15.67
C GLU A 258 21.75 -17.25 -15.27
N HIS A 259 20.69 -16.43 -15.32
CA HIS A 259 20.67 -15.00 -15.05
C HIS A 259 19.83 -14.71 -13.80
N LYS A 260 20.39 -15.08 -12.65
CA LYS A 260 19.81 -14.79 -11.34
C LYS A 260 20.86 -14.39 -10.31
N VAL A 261 20.52 -13.42 -9.47
CA VAL A 261 21.36 -12.99 -8.36
C VAL A 261 20.50 -12.52 -7.20
N LYS A 262 21.03 -12.69 -5.99
CA LYS A 262 20.46 -12.13 -4.78
C LYS A 262 21.54 -11.42 -3.98
N TYR A 263 21.20 -10.27 -3.45
CA TYR A 263 22.04 -9.45 -2.59
C TYR A 263 21.31 -9.18 -1.27
N ASP A 264 21.98 -9.44 -0.16
CA ASP A 264 21.56 -9.02 1.18
C ASP A 264 22.56 -7.98 1.68
N ASN A 265 22.09 -6.73 1.84
CA ASN A 265 22.91 -5.61 2.31
C ASN A 265 24.25 -5.51 1.55
N GLY A 266 24.19 -5.45 0.21
CA GLY A 266 25.35 -5.33 -0.67
C GLY A 266 26.22 -6.58 -0.79
N VAL A 267 25.91 -7.67 -0.08
CA VAL A 267 26.63 -8.94 -0.17
C VAL A 267 25.88 -9.90 -1.08
N LYS A 268 26.56 -10.40 -2.12
CA LYS A 268 26.04 -11.40 -3.06
C LYS A 268 25.89 -12.75 -2.35
N GLU A 269 24.70 -13.35 -2.45
CA GLU A 269 24.37 -14.70 -1.93
C GLU A 269 24.65 -15.82 -2.93
#